data_AF-A0A150PH43-F1
#
_entry.id   AF-A0A150PH43-F1
#
_cell.length_a   1.000
_cell.length_b   1.000
_cell.length_c   1.000
_cell.angle_alpha   90.00
_cell.angle_beta   90.00
_cell.angle_gamma   90.00
#
_symmetry.space_group_name_H-M   'P 1'
#
loop_
_entity.id
_entity.type
_entity.pdbx_description
1 polymer ?
#
loop_
_entity_poly.entity_id
_entity_poly.type
_entity_poly.pdbx_seq_one_letter_code
_entity_poly.pdbx_strand_id
1 'polypeptide(L)'
;MSAGRPLLLSYVKDIHDHALERDRDYFRQSREKLLGCTLEELASARAERLDAARAGLESVRLTLKGGAPFLSGAHPGFADYMVGGFLLWVASIATAPFLTSDDPLLDWLGRVQDLYGGLGRKSPLNAIAA
;
A
#
# COMPACT_ATOMS: atom_id res chain seq x y z
N MET A 1 15.11 -4.72 4.62
CA MET A 1 13.93 -5.36 5.27
C MET A 1 12.76 -5.30 4.31
N SER A 2 11.85 -6.29 4.32
CA SER A 2 10.65 -6.27 3.46
C SER A 2 9.64 -5.22 3.95
N ALA A 3 9.03 -4.46 3.03
CA ALA A 3 8.01 -3.46 3.34
C ALA A 3 6.70 -4.05 3.88
N GLY A 4 6.43 -5.33 3.63
CA GLY A 4 5.09 -5.92 3.79
C GLY A 4 4.57 -5.95 5.22
N ARG A 5 5.35 -6.45 6.18
CA ARG A 5 4.90 -6.57 7.58
C ARG A 5 4.71 -5.20 8.26
N PRO A 6 5.66 -4.25 8.20
CA PRO A 6 5.47 -2.92 8.78
C PRO A 6 4.23 -2.21 8.20
N LEU A 7 4.00 -2.33 6.90
CA LEU A 7 2.85 -1.71 6.26
C LEU A 7 1.52 -2.34 6.70
N LEU A 8 1.44 -3.68 6.72
CA LEU A 8 0.23 -4.37 7.15
C LEU A 8 -0.16 -4.01 8.60
N LEU A 9 0.82 -3.93 9.50
CA LEU A 9 0.58 -3.51 10.88
C LEU A 9 0.16 -2.04 11.01
N SER A 10 0.58 -1.19 10.07
CA SER A 10 0.24 0.24 10.06
C SER A 10 -1.22 0.50 9.68
N TYR A 11 -1.82 -0.40 8.88
CA TYR A 11 -3.17 -0.26 8.36
C TYR A 11 -4.15 -1.32 8.89
N VAL A 12 -3.77 -2.16 9.86
CA VAL A 12 -4.63 -3.28 10.31
C VAL A 12 -6.01 -2.82 10.80
N LYS A 13 -6.07 -1.69 11.49
CA LYS A 13 -7.34 -1.08 11.91
C LYS A 13 -8.12 -0.54 10.72
N ASP A 14 -7.44 0.03 9.74
CA ASP A 14 -8.08 0.55 8.52
C ASP A 14 -8.68 -0.61 7.68
N ILE A 15 -8.02 -1.77 7.65
CA ILE A 15 -8.59 -2.99 7.05
C ILE A 15 -9.89 -3.38 7.76
N HIS A 16 -9.88 -3.41 9.11
CA HIS A 16 -11.07 -3.73 9.90
C HIS A 16 -12.21 -2.77 9.61
N ASP A 17 -11.94 -1.47 9.61
CA ASP A 17 -12.97 -0.44 9.43
C ASP A 17 -13.50 -0.42 7.98
N HIS A 18 -12.68 -0.79 6.99
CA HIS A 18 -13.09 -0.91 5.60
C HIS A 18 -13.77 -2.25 5.27
N ALA A 19 -13.60 -3.27 6.10
CA ALA A 19 -14.22 -4.58 5.88
C ALA A 19 -15.76 -4.48 5.94
N LEU A 20 -16.41 -5.42 5.24
CA LEU A 20 -17.85 -5.61 5.36
C LEU A 20 -18.22 -5.85 6.82
N GLU A 21 -19.37 -5.32 7.25
CA GLU A 21 -19.81 -5.38 8.65
C GLU A 21 -19.79 -6.81 9.21
N ARG A 22 -20.25 -7.79 8.42
CA ARG A 22 -20.26 -9.21 8.77
C ARG A 22 -18.86 -9.81 9.04
N ASP A 23 -17.81 -9.20 8.51
CA ASP A 23 -16.43 -9.69 8.61
C ASP A 23 -15.67 -9.04 9.78
N ARG A 24 -16.18 -7.94 10.35
CA ARG A 24 -15.47 -7.10 11.34
C ARG A 24 -15.19 -7.84 12.64
N ASP A 25 -16.19 -8.51 13.21
CA ASP A 25 -16.05 -9.22 14.49
C ASP A 25 -15.00 -10.33 14.40
N TYR A 26 -15.08 -11.15 13.35
CA TYR A 26 -14.07 -12.18 13.07
C TYR A 26 -12.70 -11.55 12.82
N PHE A 27 -12.65 -10.43 12.08
CA PHE A 27 -11.42 -9.72 11.80
C PHE A 27 -10.72 -9.26 13.07
N ARG A 28 -11.43 -8.54 13.94
CA ARG A 28 -10.86 -8.10 15.21
C ARG A 28 -10.39 -9.27 16.06
N GLN A 29 -11.28 -10.25 16.30
CA GLN A 29 -10.98 -11.38 17.18
C GLN A 29 -9.72 -12.14 16.76
N SER A 30 -9.61 -12.52 15.48
CA SER A 30 -8.48 -13.35 15.06
C SER A 30 -7.18 -12.56 14.86
N ARG A 31 -7.26 -11.25 14.54
CA ARG A 31 -6.07 -10.41 14.32
C ARG A 31 -5.48 -9.95 15.65
N GLU A 32 -6.30 -9.53 16.61
CA GLU A 32 -5.81 -9.18 17.95
C GLU A 32 -5.24 -10.41 18.67
N LYS A 33 -5.88 -11.59 18.53
CA LYS A 33 -5.33 -12.86 19.03
C LYS A 33 -3.97 -13.19 18.40
N LEU A 34 -3.81 -12.98 17.09
CA LEU A 34 -2.56 -13.25 16.38
C LEU A 34 -1.45 -12.25 16.76
N LEU A 35 -1.81 -10.99 16.99
CA LEU A 35 -0.86 -9.89 17.18
C LEU A 35 -0.56 -9.58 18.65
N GLY A 36 -1.39 -10.07 19.58
CA GLY A 36 -1.20 -9.91 21.02
C GLY A 36 -1.45 -8.49 21.54
N CYS A 37 -2.14 -7.66 20.76
CA CYS A 37 -2.46 -6.26 21.06
C CYS A 37 -3.74 -5.86 20.31
N THR A 38 -4.32 -4.72 20.69
CA THR A 38 -5.50 -4.16 20.04
C THR A 38 -5.17 -3.54 18.68
N LEU A 39 -6.18 -3.45 17.80
CA LEU A 39 -6.01 -2.77 16.51
C LEU A 39 -5.68 -1.28 16.68
N GLU A 40 -6.21 -0.65 17.73
CA GLU A 40 -6.00 0.75 18.08
C GLU A 40 -4.55 1.05 18.49
N GLU A 41 -3.91 0.19 19.29
CA GLU A 41 -2.49 0.30 19.63
C GLU A 41 -1.58 0.21 18.40
N LEU A 42 -1.95 -0.64 17.43
CA LEU A 42 -1.23 -0.74 16.16
C LEU A 42 -1.49 0.46 15.26
N ALA A 43 -2.67 1.08 15.29
CA ALA A 43 -2.94 2.29 14.52
C ALA A 43 -2.20 3.51 15.08
N SER A 44 -2.05 3.61 16.40
CA SER A 44 -1.40 4.77 17.05
C SER A 44 0.12 4.80 16.83
N ALA A 45 0.78 3.64 16.80
CA ALA A 45 2.22 3.54 16.58
C ALA A 45 2.63 3.43 15.08
N ARG A 46 1.75 3.79 14.13
CA ARG A 46 1.98 3.52 12.70
C ARG A 46 3.13 4.32 12.08
N ALA A 47 3.43 5.53 12.58
CA ALA A 47 4.36 6.46 11.94
C ALA A 47 5.75 5.83 11.64
N GLU A 48 6.39 5.24 12.65
CA GLU A 48 7.71 4.59 12.52
C GLU A 48 7.67 3.41 11.54
N ARG A 49 6.56 2.65 11.53
CA ARG A 49 6.39 1.51 10.62
C ARG A 49 6.19 1.94 9.18
N LEU A 50 5.54 3.08 8.95
CA LEU A 50 5.41 3.65 7.60
C LEU A 50 6.78 4.09 7.06
N ASP A 51 7.66 4.65 7.88
CA ASP A 51 9.04 4.95 7.47
C ASP A 51 9.80 3.68 7.08
N ALA A 52 9.75 2.64 7.93
CA ALA A 52 10.38 1.36 7.63
C ALA A 52 9.81 0.72 6.34
N ALA A 53 8.50 0.83 6.11
CA ALA A 53 7.88 0.35 4.89
C ALA A 53 8.30 1.15 3.65
N ARG A 54 8.38 2.49 3.74
CA ARG A 54 8.88 3.36 2.66
C ARG A 54 10.32 3.00 2.29
N ALA A 55 11.18 2.76 3.28
CA ALA A 55 12.56 2.32 3.04
C ALA A 55 12.62 0.95 2.33
N GLY A 56 11.67 0.06 2.60
CA GLY A 56 11.56 -1.23 1.91
C GLY A 56 11.24 -1.16 0.42
N LEU A 57 10.81 0.01 -0.09
CA LEU A 57 10.56 0.25 -1.52
C LEU A 57 11.75 0.88 -2.25
N GLU A 58 12.90 1.05 -1.61
CA GLU A 58 14.04 1.73 -2.23
C GLU A 58 14.56 1.00 -3.47
N SER A 59 14.56 -0.34 -3.48
CA SER A 59 14.94 -1.10 -4.67
C SER A 59 14.03 -0.81 -5.86
N VAL A 60 12.73 -0.63 -5.64
CA VAL A 60 11.76 -0.26 -6.69
C VAL A 60 12.08 1.14 -7.24
N ARG A 61 12.35 2.10 -6.35
CA ARG A 61 12.76 3.46 -6.76
C ARG A 61 14.04 3.43 -7.57
N LEU A 62 15.04 2.66 -7.14
CA LEU A 62 16.30 2.50 -7.86
C LEU A 62 16.12 1.88 -9.24
N THR A 63 15.25 0.88 -9.39
CA THR A 63 14.93 0.29 -10.69
C THR A 63 14.33 1.33 -11.64
N LEU A 64 13.39 2.15 -11.16
CA LEU A 64 12.73 3.17 -11.98
C LEU A 64 13.66 4.34 -12.35
N LYS A 65 14.70 4.63 -11.55
CA LYS A 65 15.75 5.60 -11.93
C LYS A 65 16.49 5.23 -13.23
N GLY A 66 16.41 3.98 -13.67
CA GLY A 66 16.94 3.54 -14.96
C GLY A 66 16.19 4.10 -16.18
N GLY A 67 15.04 4.78 -15.99
CA GLY A 67 14.30 5.48 -17.03
C GLY A 67 13.30 4.64 -17.82
N ALA A 68 13.20 3.34 -17.51
CA ALA A 68 12.13 2.51 -18.06
C ALA A 68 10.76 2.97 -17.53
N PRO A 69 9.70 2.98 -18.38
CA PRO A 69 8.37 3.42 -17.94
C PRO A 69 7.73 2.46 -16.91
N PHE A 70 8.13 1.19 -16.91
CA PHE A 70 7.63 0.15 -16.02
C PHE A 70 8.79 -0.61 -15.36
N LEU A 71 8.52 -1.25 -14.22
CA LEU A 71 9.46 -2.14 -13.54
C LEU A 71 9.89 -3.31 -14.43
N SER A 72 8.98 -3.75 -15.32
CA SER A 72 9.23 -4.81 -16.29
C SER A 72 9.88 -4.32 -17.60
N GLY A 73 10.26 -3.03 -17.68
CA GLY A 73 10.93 -2.45 -18.84
C GLY A 73 10.00 -1.55 -19.66
N ALA A 74 9.98 -1.75 -20.99
CA ALA A 74 9.22 -0.89 -21.90
C ALA A 74 7.69 -1.08 -21.80
N HIS A 75 7.24 -2.24 -21.31
CA HIS A 75 5.83 -2.62 -21.21
C HIS A 75 5.54 -3.12 -19.79
N PRO A 76 4.31 -3.00 -19.29
CA PRO A 76 3.97 -3.49 -17.96
C PRO A 76 4.08 -5.01 -17.91
N GLY A 77 4.51 -5.53 -16.77
CA GLY A 77 4.60 -6.95 -16.52
C GLY A 77 4.29 -7.31 -15.08
N PHE A 78 4.57 -8.55 -14.71
CA PHE A 78 4.15 -9.07 -13.41
C PHE A 78 4.76 -8.30 -12.22
N ALA A 79 5.99 -7.78 -12.37
CA ALA A 79 6.60 -6.94 -11.34
C ALA A 79 5.78 -5.67 -11.08
N ASP A 80 5.24 -5.07 -12.14
CA ASP A 80 4.40 -3.87 -12.04
C ASP A 80 3.09 -4.17 -11.33
N TYR A 81 2.47 -5.30 -11.63
CA TYR A 81 1.20 -5.69 -11.01
C TYR A 81 1.38 -6.07 -9.54
N MET A 82 2.51 -6.67 -9.18
CA MET A 82 2.83 -7.01 -7.79
C MET A 82 2.99 -5.75 -6.93
N VAL A 83 3.83 -4.81 -7.36
CA VAL A 83 4.06 -3.57 -6.60
C VAL A 83 2.87 -2.63 -6.70
N GLY A 84 2.28 -2.50 -7.89
CA GLY A 84 1.17 -1.59 -8.15
C GLY A 84 -0.09 -2.06 -7.43
N GLY A 85 -0.42 -3.35 -7.52
CA GLY A 85 -1.54 -3.94 -6.79
C GLY A 85 -1.40 -3.76 -5.27
N PHE A 86 -0.18 -3.87 -4.74
CA PHE A 86 0.08 -3.60 -3.33
C PHE A 86 -0.19 -2.14 -2.95
N LEU A 87 0.25 -1.17 -3.75
CA LEU A 87 -0.04 0.25 -3.50
C LEU A 87 -1.53 0.59 -3.68
N LEU A 88 -2.21 -0.01 -4.65
CA LEU A 88 -3.66 0.16 -4.83
C LEU A 88 -4.44 -0.41 -3.65
N TRP A 89 -4.03 -1.54 -3.08
CA TRP A 89 -4.63 -2.08 -1.86
C TRP A 89 -4.45 -1.14 -0.67
N VAL A 90 -3.27 -0.53 -0.50
CA VAL A 90 -3.06 0.49 0.54
C VAL A 90 -4.01 1.65 0.30
N ALA A 91 -4.05 2.19 -0.92
CA ALA A 91 -4.90 3.32 -1.25
C ALA A 91 -6.40 3.04 -1.05
N SER A 92 -6.87 1.79 -1.22
CA SER A 92 -8.28 1.45 -1.02
C SER A 92 -8.73 1.51 0.44
N ILE A 93 -7.80 1.41 1.41
CA ILE A 93 -8.13 1.37 2.84
C ILE A 93 -7.54 2.52 3.66
N ALA A 94 -6.44 3.12 3.20
CA ALA A 94 -5.61 3.99 4.02
C ALA A 94 -6.35 5.26 4.47
N THR A 95 -6.36 5.49 5.79
CA THR A 95 -6.83 6.74 6.41
C THR A 95 -5.70 7.75 6.65
N ALA A 96 -4.45 7.33 6.44
CA ALA A 96 -3.26 8.15 6.48
C ALA A 96 -2.42 7.89 5.21
N PRO A 97 -1.83 8.93 4.58
CA PRO A 97 -1.05 8.75 3.37
C PRO A 97 0.22 7.93 3.64
N PHE A 98 0.60 7.10 2.67
CA PHE A 98 1.80 6.26 2.76
C PHE A 98 3.01 6.90 2.08
N LEU A 99 2.83 7.43 0.87
CA LEU A 99 3.89 8.06 0.10
C LEU A 99 3.99 9.55 0.45
N THR A 100 5.14 10.14 0.15
CA THR A 100 5.30 11.60 0.15
C THR A 100 4.90 12.15 -1.21
N SER A 101 4.52 13.43 -1.29
CA SER A 101 4.09 14.10 -2.53
C SER A 101 5.14 14.10 -3.65
N ASP A 102 6.41 13.94 -3.28
CA ASP A 102 7.58 13.95 -4.17
C ASP A 102 8.13 12.54 -4.47
N ASP A 103 7.43 11.48 -4.05
CA ASP A 103 7.91 10.11 -4.23
C ASP A 103 7.93 9.74 -5.74
N PRO A 104 9.08 9.31 -6.30
CA PRO A 104 9.19 8.96 -7.72
C PRO A 104 8.28 7.78 -8.13
N LEU A 105 7.77 7.01 -7.17
CA LEU A 105 6.79 5.96 -7.45
C LEU A 105 5.46 6.52 -7.96
N LEU A 106 5.11 7.78 -7.70
CA LEU A 106 3.82 8.36 -8.06
C LEU A 106 3.61 8.42 -9.57
N ASP A 107 4.63 8.82 -10.33
CA ASP A 107 4.58 8.89 -11.79
C ASP A 107 4.42 7.49 -12.42
N TRP A 108 5.18 6.51 -11.92
CA TRP A 108 5.03 5.11 -12.32
C TRP A 108 3.66 4.52 -11.94
N LEU A 109 3.18 4.78 -10.71
CA LEU A 109 1.87 4.31 -10.25
C LEU A 109 0.75 4.91 -11.10
N GLY A 110 0.88 6.18 -11.53
CA GLY A 110 -0.03 6.81 -12.46
C GLY A 110 -0.17 6.02 -13.76
N ARG A 111 0.94 5.61 -14.37
CA ARG A 111 0.93 4.74 -15.56
C ARG A 111 0.26 3.39 -15.30
N VAL A 112 0.54 2.76 -14.15
CA VAL A 112 -0.09 1.48 -13.78
C VAL A 112 -1.60 1.62 -13.60
N GLN A 113 -2.06 2.73 -13.01
CA GLN A 113 -3.48 3.01 -12.82
C GLN A 113 -4.24 3.22 -14.14
N ASP A 114 -3.56 3.73 -15.16
CA ASP A 114 -4.12 4.00 -16.48
C ASP A 114 -4.27 2.73 -17.35
N LEU A 115 -3.62 1.62 -16.96
CA LEU A 115 -3.74 0.33 -17.64
C LEU A 115 -5.19 -0.19 -17.64
N TYR A 116 -5.50 -1.01 -18.65
CA TYR A 116 -6.79 -1.67 -18.82
C TYR A 116 -7.98 -0.71 -18.84
N GLY A 117 -7.82 0.42 -19.52
CA GLY A 117 -8.86 1.45 -19.61
C GLY A 117 -9.05 2.21 -18.29
N GLY A 118 -7.96 2.43 -17.55
CA GLY A 118 -7.97 3.17 -16.29
C GLY A 118 -8.54 2.40 -15.11
N LEU A 119 -8.30 1.08 -15.02
CA LEU A 119 -8.88 0.24 -13.97
C LEU A 119 -8.52 0.77 -12.57
N GLY A 120 -7.25 1.12 -12.33
CA GLY A 120 -6.81 1.65 -11.05
C GLY A 120 -7.31 3.08 -10.75
N ARG A 121 -7.75 3.83 -11.78
CA ARG A 121 -8.36 5.16 -11.60
C ARG A 121 -9.85 5.08 -11.26
N LYS A 122 -10.53 4.06 -11.75
CA LYS A 122 -11.99 3.87 -11.56
C LYS A 122 -12.33 3.23 -10.21
N SER A 123 -11.37 2.57 -9.57
CA SER A 123 -11.52 2.06 -8.22
C SER A 123 -11.65 3.20 -7.20
N PRO A 124 -12.48 3.07 -6.16
CA PRO A 124 -12.56 4.05 -5.08
C PRO A 124 -11.28 3.96 -4.23
N LEU A 125 -10.38 4.92 -4.39
CA LEU A 125 -9.09 4.97 -3.70
C LEU A 125 -8.95 6.29 -2.94
N ASN A 126 -8.37 6.22 -1.74
CA ASN A 126 -7.90 7.40 -1.02
C ASN A 126 -6.59 7.91 -1.66
N ALA A 127 -6.25 9.17 -1.38
CA ALA A 127 -4.95 9.71 -1.76
C ALA A 127 -3.84 8.92 -1.05
N ILE A 128 -2.95 8.32 -1.84
CA ILE A 128 -1.84 7.52 -1.29
C ILE A 128 -0.66 8.40 -0.84
N ALA A 129 -0.58 9.63 -1.36
CA ALA A 129 0.42 10.62 -1.00
C ALA A 129 -0.19 11.76 -0.17
N ALA A 130 0.63 12.31 0.74
CA ALA A 130 0.30 13.48 1.53
C ALA A 130 0.27 14.77 0.68
#